data_AF-A0A975NVM7-F1
#
_entry.id   AF-A0A975NVM7-F1
#
_cell.length_a   1.000
_cell.length_b   1.000
_cell.length_c   1.000
_cell.angle_alpha   90.00
_cell.angle_beta   90.00
_cell.angle_gamma   90.00
#
_symmetry.space_group_name_H-M   'P 1'
#
loop_
_entity.id
_entity.type
_entity.pdbx_description
1 polymer ?
#
loop_
_entity_poly.entity_id
_entity_poly.type
_entity_poly.pdbx_seq_one_letter_code
_entity_poly.pdbx_strand_id
1 'polypeptide(L)'
;MRFCLIFSTMLATLMSFAVQAYAGKFVEIESRGGQSNQARIIGYLARPPGSGPFPAVVVLHGCGGFHQDMLAWADRLRRWGYVALAVDSFGPRDIETKCGGFGDQPADAFRALAYLTTQPYVRADHVAVLGFSMGGASVLAALERGSISGLFPDKFHAGVALPHVAAQPAS
;
A
#
# COMPACT_ATOMS: atom_id res chain seq x y z
N MET A 1 50.28 -49.31 1.48
CA MET A 1 49.85 -48.81 2.81
C MET A 1 49.52 -47.32 2.65
N ARG A 2 48.30 -46.97 2.22
CA ARG A 2 47.27 -46.30 3.03
C ARG A 2 47.85 -45.29 4.04
N PHE A 3 47.88 -44.01 3.67
CA PHE A 3 47.76 -42.91 4.63
C PHE A 3 46.67 -41.95 4.14
N CYS A 4 45.58 -42.00 4.88
CA CYS A 4 44.41 -41.15 4.84
C CYS A 4 44.75 -39.85 5.59
N LEU A 5 44.43 -38.69 5.05
CA LEU A 5 44.25 -37.43 5.78
C LEU A 5 43.52 -36.45 4.84
N ILE A 6 42.20 -36.60 4.80
CA ILE A 6 41.28 -35.63 4.17
C ILE A 6 41.22 -34.45 5.14
N PHE A 7 41.95 -33.38 4.81
CA PHE A 7 42.02 -32.16 5.58
C PHE A 7 40.75 -31.32 5.33
N SER A 8 39.86 -31.33 6.31
CA SER A 8 39.12 -30.17 6.81
C SER A 8 38.74 -29.08 5.78
N THR A 9 37.51 -29.15 5.26
CA THR A 9 36.80 -27.96 4.76
C THR A 9 35.35 -28.00 5.23
N MET A 10 35.15 -27.97 6.55
CA MET A 10 33.85 -27.62 7.11
C MET A 10 33.69 -26.09 7.01
N LEU A 11 33.37 -25.63 5.79
CA LEU A 11 33.03 -24.23 5.52
C LEU A 11 31.66 -23.98 6.14
N ALA A 12 31.64 -23.54 7.40
CA ALA A 12 30.44 -23.09 8.07
C ALA A 12 29.89 -21.87 7.32
N THR A 13 28.93 -22.11 6.43
CA THR A 13 28.10 -21.07 5.83
C THR A 13 27.16 -20.53 6.89
N LEU A 14 27.64 -19.57 7.68
CA LEU A 14 26.78 -18.63 8.39
C LEU A 14 25.93 -17.91 7.34
N MET A 15 24.70 -18.40 7.10
CA MET A 15 23.68 -17.59 6.43
C MET A 15 23.38 -16.41 7.34
N SER A 16 24.08 -15.30 7.08
CA SER A 16 23.74 -13.99 7.62
C SER A 16 22.34 -13.64 7.12
N PHE A 17 21.31 -13.93 7.93
CA PHE A 17 20.02 -13.29 7.76
C PHE A 17 20.19 -11.84 8.19
N ALA A 18 20.60 -10.99 7.25
CA ALA A 18 20.49 -9.56 7.43
C ALA A 18 19.02 -9.27 7.76
N VAL A 19 18.76 -8.83 9.00
CA VAL A 19 17.47 -8.27 9.37
C VAL A 19 17.38 -6.94 8.64
N GLN A 20 16.89 -6.98 7.40
CA GLN A 20 16.59 -5.77 6.65
C GLN A 20 15.59 -4.97 7.49
N ALA A 21 15.89 -3.71 7.79
CA ALA A 21 14.91 -2.84 8.42
C ALA A 21 13.68 -2.75 7.50
N TYR A 22 12.56 -3.33 7.92
CA TYR A 22 11.30 -3.37 7.16
C TYR A 22 10.53 -2.04 7.26
N ALA A 23 11.24 -0.91 7.18
CA ALA A 23 10.60 0.37 6.99
C ALA A 23 9.96 0.38 5.60
N GLY A 24 8.74 0.92 5.49
CA GLY A 24 8.14 1.17 4.19
C GLY A 24 8.96 2.19 3.39
N LYS A 25 8.72 2.21 2.08
CA LYS A 25 9.39 3.11 1.13
C LYS A 25 8.38 3.88 0.32
N PHE A 26 8.73 5.09 -0.08
CA PHE A 26 7.92 5.82 -1.06
C PHE A 26 8.09 5.21 -2.45
N VAL A 27 6.98 5.10 -3.17
CA VAL A 27 6.88 4.64 -4.55
C VAL A 27 6.07 5.65 -5.34
N GLU A 28 6.47 5.88 -6.59
CA GLU A 28 5.67 6.63 -7.55
C GLU A 28 4.82 5.66 -8.37
N ILE A 29 3.57 6.02 -8.61
CA ILE A 29 2.60 5.23 -9.36
C ILE A 29 2.18 6.06 -10.58
N GLU A 30 2.61 5.61 -11.75
CA GLU A 30 2.21 6.21 -13.02
C GLU A 30 0.81 5.75 -13.41
N SER A 31 -0.06 6.71 -13.76
CA SER A 31 -1.38 6.40 -14.32
C SER A 31 -1.23 5.88 -15.74
N ARG A 32 -1.15 4.56 -15.94
CA ARG A 32 -1.28 3.96 -17.29
C ARG A 32 -2.72 4.07 -17.77
N GLY A 33 -2.97 4.92 -18.76
CA GLY A 33 -4.27 5.06 -19.43
C GLY A 33 -4.41 6.41 -20.12
N GLY A 34 -4.37 6.42 -21.45
CA GLY A 34 -4.41 7.62 -22.28
C GLY A 34 -5.78 8.29 -22.30
N GLN A 35 -6.09 9.10 -21.28
CA GLN A 35 -7.02 10.23 -21.34
C GLN A 35 -6.62 11.26 -20.26
N SER A 36 -6.08 12.40 -20.70
CA SER A 36 -6.09 13.76 -20.09
C SER A 36 -5.81 14.02 -18.60
N ASN A 37 -5.54 13.03 -17.73
CA ASN A 37 -4.98 13.35 -16.42
C ASN A 37 -4.01 12.25 -15.98
N GLN A 38 -2.79 12.32 -16.51
CA GLN A 38 -1.60 11.64 -15.99
C GLN A 38 -1.29 12.20 -14.59
N ALA A 39 -2.16 11.94 -13.62
CA ALA A 39 -1.88 12.32 -12.25
C ALA A 39 -0.87 11.31 -11.69
N ARG A 40 0.35 11.79 -11.44
CA ARG A 40 1.34 11.06 -10.65
C ARG A 40 0.78 10.89 -9.25
N ILE A 41 0.82 9.67 -8.73
CA ILE A 41 0.47 9.38 -7.34
C ILE A 41 1.73 8.96 -6.61
N ILE A 42 1.88 9.43 -5.38
CA ILE A 42 2.94 8.96 -4.47
C ILE A 42 2.28 8.06 -3.43
N GLY A 43 2.95 6.97 -3.08
CA GLY A 43 2.47 6.09 -2.02
C GLY A 43 3.59 5.62 -1.12
N TYR A 44 3.28 5.41 0.16
CA TYR A 44 4.17 4.75 1.12
C TYR A 44 3.84 3.26 1.15
N LEU A 45 4.75 2.43 0.63
CA LEU A 45 4.61 1.00 0.51
C LEU A 45 5.34 0.27 1.65
N ALA A 46 4.57 -0.38 2.51
CA ALA A 46 5.05 -1.20 3.62
C ALA A 46 4.72 -2.68 3.36
N ARG A 47 5.71 -3.58 3.49
CA ARG A 47 5.56 -5.00 3.15
C ARG A 47 6.06 -5.93 4.28
N PRO A 48 5.37 -7.03 4.59
CA PRO A 48 5.83 -8.01 5.57
C PRO A 48 7.14 -8.71 5.14
N PRO A 49 7.96 -9.22 6.08
CA PRO A 49 9.07 -10.10 5.75
C PRO A 49 8.63 -11.34 4.97
N GLY A 50 9.50 -11.83 4.08
CA GLY A 50 9.29 -13.07 3.32
C GLY A 50 8.81 -12.85 1.89
N SER A 51 8.65 -13.94 1.14
CA SER A 51 8.39 -13.92 -0.31
C SER A 51 6.95 -13.54 -0.69
N GLY A 52 5.99 -13.68 0.22
CA GLY A 52 4.56 -13.59 -0.10
C GLY A 52 4.04 -14.86 -0.80
N PRO A 53 2.89 -14.80 -1.49
CA PRO A 53 2.06 -13.61 -1.69
C PRO A 53 1.27 -13.23 -0.43
N PHE A 54 1.13 -11.93 -0.18
CA PHE A 54 0.37 -11.40 0.97
C PHE A 54 -0.94 -10.75 0.51
N PRO A 55 -2.02 -10.78 1.33
CA PRO A 55 -3.13 -9.85 1.11
C PRO A 55 -2.63 -8.40 1.21
N ALA A 56 -3.31 -7.49 0.51
CA ALA A 56 -2.90 -6.09 0.47
C ALA A 56 -4.01 -5.12 0.89
N VAL A 57 -3.64 -3.93 1.34
CA VAL A 57 -4.55 -2.87 1.75
C VAL A 57 -4.07 -1.53 1.19
N VAL A 58 -4.94 -0.87 0.43
CA VAL A 58 -4.78 0.54 0.06
C VAL A 58 -5.27 1.40 1.23
N VAL A 59 -4.49 2.38 1.68
CA VAL A 59 -4.86 3.26 2.81
C VAL A 59 -5.06 4.69 2.31
N LEU A 60 -6.24 5.27 2.56
CA LEU A 60 -6.65 6.59 2.08
C LEU A 60 -6.74 7.62 3.21
N HIS A 61 -6.12 8.77 2.99
CA HIS A 61 -6.11 9.88 3.95
C HIS A 61 -7.43 10.66 4.00
N GLY A 62 -7.65 11.37 5.10
CA GLY A 62 -8.78 12.29 5.26
C GLY A 62 -8.57 13.63 4.54
N CYS A 63 -9.48 14.58 4.74
CA CYS A 63 -9.42 15.85 4.00
C CYS A 63 -8.24 16.75 4.34
N GLY A 64 -7.54 16.49 5.45
CA GLY A 64 -6.32 17.19 5.84
C GLY A 64 -5.06 16.75 5.08
N GLY A 65 -5.14 15.78 4.16
CA GLY A 65 -4.00 15.33 3.36
C GLY A 65 -3.20 14.18 3.98
N PHE A 66 -2.06 13.87 3.36
CA PHE A 66 -1.19 12.75 3.71
C PHE A 66 -0.17 13.13 4.80
N HIS A 67 -0.27 12.50 5.97
CA HIS A 67 0.54 12.80 7.16
C HIS A 67 1.15 11.53 7.77
N GLN A 68 1.96 11.70 8.83
CA GLN A 68 2.64 10.61 9.55
C GLN A 68 1.71 9.47 9.97
N ASP A 69 0.43 9.75 10.25
CA ASP A 69 -0.55 8.74 10.66
C ASP A 69 -0.81 7.71 9.55
N MET A 70 -0.71 8.12 8.28
CA MET A 70 -0.83 7.22 7.14
C MET A 70 0.30 6.20 7.09
N LEU A 71 1.53 6.65 7.39
CA LEU A 71 2.70 5.78 7.50
C LEU A 71 2.54 4.82 8.68
N ALA A 72 2.09 5.34 9.84
CA ALA A 72 1.87 4.53 11.04
C ALA A 72 0.82 3.42 10.81
N TRP A 73 -0.26 3.73 10.08
CA TRP A 73 -1.26 2.73 9.69
C TRP A 73 -0.71 1.71 8.69
N ALA A 74 0.04 2.13 7.68
CA ALA A 74 0.68 1.21 6.74
C ALA A 74 1.64 0.25 7.45
N ASP A 75 2.45 0.75 8.38
CA ASP A 75 3.36 -0.07 9.17
C ASP A 75 2.64 -1.00 10.15
N ARG A 76 1.50 -0.58 10.70
CA ARG A 76 0.65 -1.44 11.53
C ARG A 76 0.09 -2.60 10.71
N LEU A 77 -0.48 -2.32 9.54
CA LEU A 77 -0.99 -3.33 8.62
C LEU A 77 0.11 -4.30 8.16
N ARG A 78 1.31 -3.78 7.90
CA ARG A 78 2.51 -4.59 7.66
C ARG A 78 2.78 -5.59 8.77
N ARG A 79 2.77 -5.12 10.03
CA ARG A 79 2.97 -6.01 11.20
C ARG A 79 1.85 -7.06 11.35
N TRP A 80 0.66 -6.77 10.83
CA TRP A 80 -0.45 -7.73 10.78
C TRP A 80 -0.40 -8.69 9.58
N GLY A 81 0.65 -8.61 8.74
CA GLY A 81 0.84 -9.54 7.61
C GLY A 81 0.27 -9.06 6.28
N TYR A 82 -0.08 -7.77 6.15
CA TYR A 82 -0.59 -7.18 4.91
C TYR A 82 0.48 -6.37 4.19
N VAL A 83 0.51 -6.41 2.86
CA VAL A 83 1.14 -5.33 2.10
C VAL A 83 0.25 -4.10 2.24
N ALA A 84 0.79 -2.97 2.69
CA ALA A 84 0.03 -1.75 2.82
C ALA A 84 0.60 -0.66 1.92
N LEU A 85 -0.27 0.01 1.18
CA LEU A 85 0.09 1.15 0.36
C LEU A 85 -0.76 2.34 0.79
N ALA A 86 -0.16 3.22 1.58
CA ALA A 86 -0.80 4.48 1.92
C ALA A 86 -0.61 5.49 0.80
N VAL A 87 -1.71 6.01 0.27
CA VAL A 87 -1.72 6.81 -0.96
C VAL A 87 -1.78 8.28 -0.61
N ASP A 88 -0.88 9.07 -1.16
CA ASP A 88 -0.95 10.53 -1.16
C ASP A 88 -1.64 11.01 -2.44
N SER A 89 -2.94 11.31 -2.33
CA SER A 89 -3.73 11.86 -3.43
C SER A 89 -3.59 13.37 -3.57
N PHE A 90 -2.96 14.06 -2.61
CA PHE A 90 -3.01 15.51 -2.48
C PHE A 90 -1.65 16.16 -2.75
N GLY A 91 -0.57 15.64 -2.15
CA GLY A 91 0.79 16.18 -2.29
C GLY A 91 1.26 16.32 -3.73
N PRO A 92 1.14 15.29 -4.61
CA PRO A 92 1.52 15.39 -6.02
C PRO A 92 0.74 16.44 -6.83
N ARG A 93 -0.33 16.99 -6.27
CA ARG A 93 -1.22 17.98 -6.88
C ARG A 93 -1.14 19.34 -6.19
N ASP A 94 -0.16 19.54 -5.29
CA ASP A 94 0.02 20.75 -4.48
C ASP A 94 -1.25 21.15 -3.68
N ILE A 95 -1.98 20.15 -3.19
CA ILE A 95 -3.16 20.35 -2.33
C ILE A 95 -2.77 20.05 -0.89
N GLU A 96 -2.87 21.02 0.01
CA GLU A 96 -2.64 20.77 1.43
C GLU A 96 -3.90 20.20 2.12
N THR A 97 -5.07 20.76 1.82
CA THR A 97 -6.34 20.37 2.44
C THR A 97 -7.53 20.58 1.49
N LYS A 98 -8.54 19.70 1.56
CA LYS A 98 -9.79 19.80 0.80
C LYS A 98 -10.92 19.00 1.45
N CYS A 99 -11.78 19.67 2.22
CA CYS A 99 -12.88 19.02 2.94
C CYS A 99 -14.25 19.10 2.23
N GLY A 100 -14.32 19.64 1.01
CA GLY A 100 -15.54 19.78 0.21
C GLY A 100 -15.86 18.63 -0.75
N GLY A 101 -15.12 17.52 -0.70
CA GLY A 101 -15.31 16.35 -1.56
C GLY A 101 -14.01 15.57 -1.77
N PHE A 102 -14.14 14.29 -2.15
CA PHE A 102 -13.00 13.36 -2.28
C PHE A 102 -12.13 13.56 -3.54
N GLY A 103 -12.59 14.35 -4.51
CA GLY A 103 -11.84 14.63 -5.74
C GLY A 103 -11.43 13.34 -6.46
N ASP A 104 -10.14 13.24 -6.80
CA ASP A 104 -9.58 12.07 -7.49
C ASP A 104 -9.28 10.89 -6.56
N GLN A 105 -9.43 11.03 -5.24
CA GLN A 105 -8.97 10.02 -4.28
C GLN A 105 -9.57 8.61 -4.52
N PRO A 106 -10.86 8.44 -4.90
CA PRO A 106 -11.38 7.12 -5.27
C PRO A 106 -10.70 6.54 -6.52
N ALA A 107 -10.43 7.36 -7.54
CA ALA A 107 -9.72 6.92 -8.74
C ALA A 107 -8.25 6.59 -8.44
N ASP A 108 -7.61 7.36 -7.56
CA ASP A 108 -6.26 7.08 -7.07
C ASP A 108 -6.20 5.77 -6.29
N ALA A 109 -7.24 5.42 -5.53
CA ALA A 109 -7.34 4.12 -4.87
C ALA A 109 -7.30 2.97 -5.88
N PHE A 110 -8.00 3.09 -7.02
CA PHE A 110 -7.96 2.08 -8.08
C PHE A 110 -6.63 2.04 -8.84
N ARG A 111 -5.96 3.18 -9.03
CA ARG A 111 -4.59 3.20 -9.57
C ARG A 111 -3.61 2.50 -8.62
N ALA A 112 -3.76 2.70 -7.31
CA ALA A 112 -3.00 1.99 -6.30
C ALA A 112 -3.31 0.49 -6.27
N LEU A 113 -4.58 0.10 -6.45
CA LEU A 113 -4.99 -1.30 -6.63
C LEU A 113 -4.27 -1.91 -7.84
N ALA A 114 -4.36 -1.28 -9.01
CA ALA A 114 -3.71 -1.75 -10.23
C ALA A 114 -2.18 -1.86 -10.07
N TYR A 115 -1.55 -0.92 -9.37
CA TYR A 115 -0.13 -1.04 -9.02
C TYR A 115 0.13 -2.28 -8.15
N LEU A 116 -0.64 -2.48 -7.08
CA LEU A 116 -0.47 -3.60 -6.16
C LEU A 116 -0.68 -4.96 -6.82
N THR A 117 -1.66 -5.10 -7.71
CA THR A 117 -1.94 -6.39 -8.38
C THR A 117 -0.85 -6.82 -9.36
N THR A 118 0.02 -5.91 -9.79
CA THR A 118 1.21 -6.24 -10.61
C THR A 118 2.40 -6.74 -9.79
N GLN A 119 2.34 -6.64 -8.46
CA GLN A 119 3.46 -7.03 -7.61
C GLN A 119 3.46 -8.54 -7.37
N PRO A 120 4.57 -9.26 -7.61
CA PRO A 120 4.61 -10.72 -7.48
C PRO A 120 4.43 -11.22 -6.03
N TYR A 121 4.57 -10.33 -5.06
CA TYR A 121 4.39 -10.60 -3.64
C TYR A 121 3.02 -10.21 -3.09
N VAL A 122 2.11 -9.75 -3.95
CA VAL A 122 0.73 -9.43 -3.59
C VAL A 122 -0.19 -10.53 -4.13
N ARG A 123 -1.13 -10.96 -3.29
CA ARG A 123 -2.23 -11.82 -3.68
C ARG A 123 -3.30 -10.95 -4.34
N ALA A 124 -3.28 -10.90 -5.67
CA ALA A 124 -4.02 -9.93 -6.48
C ALA A 124 -5.55 -9.94 -6.28
N ASP A 125 -6.13 -11.10 -5.94
CA ASP A 125 -7.55 -11.29 -5.66
C ASP A 125 -7.96 -10.92 -4.21
N HIS A 126 -7.00 -10.52 -3.37
CA HIS A 126 -7.18 -10.18 -1.97
C HIS A 126 -6.58 -8.81 -1.61
N VAL A 127 -7.03 -7.78 -2.33
CA VAL A 127 -6.72 -6.38 -2.02
C VAL A 127 -7.94 -5.67 -1.45
N ALA A 128 -7.80 -5.08 -0.27
CA ALA A 128 -8.83 -4.27 0.38
C ALA A 128 -8.48 -2.77 0.33
N VAL A 129 -9.45 -1.92 0.70
CA VAL A 129 -9.24 -0.48 0.87
C VAL A 129 -9.68 -0.01 2.25
N LEU A 130 -8.86 0.79 2.92
CA LEU A 130 -9.10 1.38 4.23
C LEU A 130 -9.07 2.90 4.08
N GLY A 131 -9.99 3.62 4.72
CA GLY A 131 -10.01 5.08 4.63
C GLY A 131 -10.57 5.76 5.87
N PHE A 132 -10.10 6.98 6.12
CA PHE A 132 -10.43 7.80 7.30
C PHE A 132 -11.14 9.08 6.90
N SER A 133 -12.23 9.45 7.59
CA SER A 133 -12.99 10.67 7.33
C SER A 133 -13.39 10.76 5.84
N MET A 134 -12.90 11.76 5.09
CA MET A 134 -13.04 11.84 3.62
C MET A 134 -12.58 10.55 2.92
N GLY A 135 -11.49 9.93 3.36
CA GLY A 135 -11.03 8.64 2.84
C GLY A 135 -12.02 7.51 3.10
N GLY A 136 -12.79 7.57 4.19
CA GLY A 136 -13.90 6.63 4.44
C GLY A 136 -15.03 6.82 3.43
N ALA A 137 -15.37 8.06 3.09
CA ALA A 137 -16.30 8.34 2.00
C ALA A 137 -15.76 7.85 0.64
N SER A 138 -14.45 8.01 0.39
CA SER A 138 -13.78 7.46 -0.80
C SER A 138 -13.84 5.93 -0.86
N VAL A 139 -13.74 5.23 0.28
CA VAL A 139 -13.94 3.76 0.36
C VAL A 139 -15.35 3.39 -0.09
N LEU A 140 -16.37 4.07 0.41
CA LEU A 140 -17.76 3.78 0.02
C LEU A 140 -17.97 4.03 -1.47
N ALA A 141 -17.43 5.12 -2.01
CA ALA A 141 -17.49 5.42 -3.45
C ALA A 141 -16.74 4.38 -4.30
N ALA A 142 -15.62 3.83 -3.80
CA ALA A 142 -14.88 2.78 -4.49
C ALA A 142 -15.58 1.42 -4.48
N LEU A 143 -16.38 1.12 -3.43
CA LEU A 143 -17.13 -0.12 -3.32
C LEU A 143 -18.51 -0.07 -4.00
N GLU A 144 -19.05 1.13 -4.20
CA GLU A 144 -20.27 1.33 -4.98
C GLU A 144 -20.07 0.80 -6.41
N ARG A 145 -20.95 -0.09 -6.87
CA ARG A 145 -20.95 -0.62 -8.24
C ARG A 145 -21.54 0.40 -9.23
N GLY A 146 -21.01 1.62 -9.20
CA GLY A 146 -21.46 2.76 -9.98
C GLY A 146 -20.35 3.36 -10.85
N SER A 147 -20.46 4.66 -11.12
CA SER A 147 -19.68 5.36 -12.14
C SER A 147 -18.16 5.28 -11.97
N ILE A 148 -17.63 5.28 -10.74
CA ILE A 148 -16.17 5.26 -10.52
C ILE A 148 -15.60 3.84 -10.65
N SER A 149 -16.16 2.86 -9.94
CA SER A 149 -15.67 1.47 -9.99
C SER A 149 -15.83 0.84 -11.37
N GLY A 150 -16.82 1.29 -12.15
CA GLY A 150 -17.02 0.89 -13.56
C GLY A 150 -15.90 1.32 -14.52
N LEU A 151 -15.07 2.31 -14.15
CA LEU A 151 -13.94 2.77 -14.99
C LEU A 151 -12.72 1.86 -14.93
N PHE A 152 -12.64 1.00 -13.92
CA PHE A 152 -11.49 0.16 -13.67
C PHE A 152 -11.86 -1.32 -13.86
N PRO A 153 -10.97 -2.17 -14.37
CA PRO A 153 -11.27 -3.60 -14.52
C PRO A 153 -11.33 -4.28 -13.14
N ASP A 154 -10.32 -4.04 -12.31
CA ASP A 154 -10.18 -4.66 -10.98
C ASP A 154 -11.14 -4.06 -9.95
N LYS A 155 -11.45 -4.83 -8.91
CA LYS A 155 -12.32 -4.45 -7.80
C LYS A 155 -11.66 -4.78 -6.48
N PHE A 156 -11.91 -3.96 -5.46
CA PHE A 156 -11.51 -4.29 -4.10
C PHE A 156 -12.28 -5.48 -3.57
N HIS A 157 -11.58 -6.38 -2.87
CA HIS A 157 -12.16 -7.56 -2.22
C HIS A 157 -13.01 -7.17 -1.00
N ALA A 158 -12.61 -6.11 -0.30
CA ALA A 158 -13.30 -5.57 0.87
C ALA A 158 -12.93 -4.10 1.08
N GLY A 159 -13.67 -3.40 1.94
CA GLY A 159 -13.21 -2.10 2.43
C GLY A 159 -13.72 -1.74 3.81
N VAL A 160 -13.00 -0.83 4.45
CA VAL A 160 -13.23 -0.37 5.81
C VAL A 160 -13.25 1.16 5.81
N ALA A 161 -14.41 1.73 6.12
CA ALA A 161 -14.60 3.17 6.23
C ALA A 161 -14.64 3.58 7.70
N LEU A 162 -13.71 4.43 8.13
CA LEU A 162 -13.61 4.94 9.49
C LEU A 162 -14.04 6.41 9.53
N PRO A 163 -14.99 6.81 10.40
CA PRO A 163 -15.53 8.18 10.41
C PRO A 163 -14.57 9.20 11.04
N HIS A 164 -13.63 8.75 11.88
CA HIS A 164 -12.63 9.59 12.52
C HIS A 164 -11.42 9.82 11.61
N VAL A 165 -10.73 10.93 11.81
CA VAL A 165 -9.37 11.13 11.27
C VAL A 165 -8.45 10.05 11.82
N ALA A 166 -7.46 9.61 11.06
CA ALA A 166 -6.51 8.62 11.55
C ALA A 166 -5.85 9.15 12.82
N ALA A 167 -6.11 8.48 13.95
CA ALA A 167 -5.46 8.85 15.20
C ALA A 167 -3.98 8.48 15.14
N GLN A 168 -3.10 9.41 15.53
CA GLN A 168 -1.71 9.07 15.81
C GLN A 168 -1.71 8.04 16.95
N PRO A 169 -0.94 6.94 16.89
CA PRO A 169 -0.75 6.13 18.07
C PRO A 169 -0.09 6.97 19.17
N ALA A 170 -0.56 6.84 20.41
CA ALA A 170 0.23 7.26 21.56
C ALA A 170 1.60 6.58 21.46
N SER A 171 2.65 7.40 21.57
CA SER A 171 4.07 7.02 21.57
C SER A 171 4.35 5.90 22.56
#